data_AF-A0A0E2N248-F1
#
_entry.id   AF-A0A0E2N248-F1
#
_cell.length_a   1.000
_cell.length_b   1.000
_cell.length_c   1.000
_cell.angle_alpha   90.00
_cell.angle_beta   90.00
_cell.angle_gamma   90.00
#
_symmetry.space_group_name_H-M   'P 1'
#
loop_
_entity.id
_entity.type
_entity.pdbx_description
1 polymer ?
#
loop_
_entity_poly.entity_id
_entity_poly.type
_entity_poly.pdbx_seq_one_letter_code
_entity_poly.pdbx_strand_id
1 'polypeptide(L)'
;MDIKTRDYVAAAQTRGESPWYIMLWEILPNARGPLIVDACLRIGYTTILLGTLGYFGLGLAPESPDWGTAIKDASRLLRSFIHPALPPTIALMSFVLGLNLLADSLREQSMKD
;
A
#
# COMPACT_ATOMS: atom_id res chain seq x y z
N MET A 1 13.40 12.76 -4.13
CA MET A 1 14.28 13.11 -3.01
C MET A 1 15.38 12.09 -2.95
N ASP A 2 16.60 12.58 -3.13
CA ASP A 2 17.78 11.81 -3.45
C ASP A 2 18.31 11.08 -2.19
N ILE A 3 18.06 9.78 -2.09
CA ILE A 3 18.62 8.91 -1.03
C ILE A 3 20.03 8.41 -1.47
N LYS A 4 20.51 8.83 -2.65
CA LYS A 4 21.81 8.45 -3.22
C LYS A 4 22.98 9.34 -2.78
N THR A 5 22.73 10.51 -2.19
CA THR A 5 23.76 11.52 -1.87
C THR A 5 24.09 11.67 -0.39
N ARG A 6 23.73 10.69 0.43
CA ARG A 6 23.96 10.78 1.87
C ARG A 6 25.37 10.28 2.18
N ASP A 7 26.23 11.18 2.67
CA ASP A 7 27.67 11.02 3.02
C ASP A 7 28.06 9.69 3.69
N TYR A 8 27.10 9.00 4.29
CA TYR A 8 27.19 7.67 4.89
C TYR A 8 27.70 6.58 3.93
N VAL A 9 27.23 6.53 2.67
CA VAL A 9 27.72 5.51 1.71
C VAL A 9 29.15 5.82 1.26
N ALA A 10 29.46 7.10 1.05
CA ALA A 10 30.82 7.54 0.70
C ALA A 10 31.80 7.31 1.87
N ALA A 11 31.37 7.55 3.11
CA ALA A 11 32.16 7.29 4.32
C ALA A 11 32.37 5.80 4.60
N ALA A 12 31.41 4.93 4.27
CA ALA A 12 31.57 3.48 4.41
C ALA A 12 32.48 2.90 3.31
N GLN A 13 32.42 3.45 2.09
CA GLN A 13 33.33 3.09 1.00
C GLN A 13 34.77 3.54 1.28
N THR A 14 35.00 4.73 1.86
CA THR A 14 36.35 5.15 2.26
C THR A 14 36.92 4.33 3.40
N ARG A 15 36.06 3.69 4.22
CA ARG A 15 36.45 2.76 5.29
C ARG A 15 36.83 1.35 4.78
N GLY A 16 36.60 1.05 3.49
CA GLY A 16 36.96 -0.21 2.86
C GLY A 16 36.05 -1.39 3.20
N GLU A 17 34.83 -1.14 3.68
CA GLU A 17 33.88 -2.19 4.06
C GLU A 17 33.25 -2.87 2.84
N SER A 18 32.90 -4.15 3.00
CA SER A 18 32.27 -4.96 1.95
C SER A 18 30.94 -4.32 1.49
N PRO A 19 30.64 -4.26 0.17
CA PRO A 19 29.38 -3.75 -0.35
C PRO A 19 28.15 -4.42 0.28
N TRP A 20 28.28 -5.67 0.72
CA TRP A 20 27.18 -6.39 1.36
C TRP A 20 26.86 -5.86 2.75
N TYR A 21 27.90 -5.49 3.50
CA TYR A 21 27.77 -4.88 4.82
C TYR A 21 27.14 -3.48 4.69
N ILE A 22 27.60 -2.66 3.73
CA ILE A 22 27.03 -1.33 3.47
C ILE A 22 25.53 -1.44 3.14
N MET A 23 25.13 -2.38 2.29
CA MET A 23 23.70 -2.54 1.96
C MET A 23 22.85 -2.97 3.16
N LEU A 24 23.28 -3.94 3.96
CA LEU A 24 22.48 -4.49 5.06
C LEU A 24 22.54 -3.68 6.36
N TRP A 25 23.66 -3.02 6.65
CA TRP A 25 23.92 -2.34 7.91
C TRP A 25 23.95 -0.81 7.83
N GLU A 26 24.21 -0.23 6.66
CA GLU A 26 24.17 1.24 6.47
C GLU A 26 22.89 1.66 5.73
N ILE A 27 22.54 0.98 4.62
CA ILE A 27 21.42 1.41 3.77
C ILE A 27 20.08 0.89 4.29
N LEU A 28 19.95 -0.40 4.59
CA LEU A 28 18.69 -1.00 5.03
C LEU A 28 18.10 -0.30 6.28
N PRO A 29 18.90 0.06 7.31
CA PRO A 29 18.46 0.85 8.45
C PRO A 29 17.90 2.23 8.14
N ASN A 30 18.43 2.88 7.10
CA ASN A 30 18.06 4.23 6.73
C ASN A 30 16.91 4.24 5.70
N ALA A 31 16.74 3.14 4.96
CA ALA A 31 15.68 2.97 3.97
C ALA A 31 14.37 2.40 4.54
N ARG A 32 14.36 1.88 5.79
CA ARG A 32 13.15 1.28 6.38
C ARG A 32 11.96 2.24 6.47
N GLY A 33 12.17 3.51 6.79
CA GLY A 33 11.10 4.53 6.78
C GLY A 33 10.43 4.66 5.40
N PRO A 34 11.18 5.03 4.35
CA PRO A 34 10.65 5.10 2.98
C PRO A 34 10.07 3.78 2.45
N LEU A 35 10.67 2.63 2.79
CA LEU A 35 10.18 1.30 2.36
C LEU A 35 8.81 0.96 2.96
N ILE A 36 8.58 1.28 4.23
CA ILE A 36 7.28 1.04 4.89
C ILE A 36 6.20 1.92 4.26
N VAL A 37 6.53 3.18 3.95
CA VAL A 37 5.61 4.11 3.27
C VAL A 37 5.26 3.59 1.88
N ASP A 38 6.26 3.17 1.09
CA ASP A 38 6.04 2.58 -0.23
C ASP A 38 5.16 1.33 -0.13
N ALA A 39 5.43 0.43 0.81
CA ALA A 39 4.62 -0.76 1.04
C ALA A 39 3.14 -0.43 1.35
N CYS A 40 2.87 0.56 2.20
CA CYS A 40 1.48 0.97 2.50
C CYS A 40 0.75 1.51 1.27
N LEU A 41 1.41 2.39 0.49
CA LEU A 41 0.87 2.90 -0.76
C LEU A 41 0.63 1.77 -1.77
N ARG A 42 1.53 0.77 -1.81
CA ARG A 42 1.38 -0.41 -2.66
C ARG A 42 0.16 -1.24 -2.33
N ILE A 43 -0.09 -1.47 -1.04
CA ILE A 43 -1.27 -2.20 -0.58
C ILE A 43 -2.55 -1.43 -0.96
N GLY A 44 -2.55 -0.10 -0.83
CA GLY A 44 -3.66 0.75 -1.22
C GLY A 44 -4.05 0.60 -2.70
N TYR A 45 -3.11 0.77 -3.63
CA TYR A 45 -3.42 0.61 -5.06
C TYR A 45 -3.79 -0.83 -5.41
N THR A 46 -3.12 -1.81 -4.79
CA THR A 46 -3.37 -3.23 -5.06
C THR A 46 -4.79 -3.61 -4.65
N THR A 47 -5.28 -3.06 -3.55
CA THR A 47 -6.66 -3.26 -3.09
C THR A 47 -7.68 -2.71 -4.08
N ILE A 48 -7.44 -1.49 -4.60
CA ILE A 48 -8.31 -0.88 -5.63
C ILE A 48 -8.29 -1.72 -6.92
N LEU A 49 -7.11 -2.19 -7.33
CA LEU A 49 -6.95 -3.03 -8.51
C LEU A 49 -7.71 -4.35 -8.37
N LEU A 50 -7.57 -5.03 -7.23
CA LEU A 50 -8.30 -6.27 -6.92
C LEU A 50 -9.81 -6.04 -6.91
N GLY A 51 -10.28 -4.97 -6.25
CA GLY A 51 -11.70 -4.62 -6.26
C GLY A 51 -12.23 -4.31 -7.66
N THR A 52 -11.42 -3.67 -8.51
CA THR A 52 -11.77 -3.42 -9.92
C THR A 52 -11.86 -4.72 -10.72
N LEU A 53 -10.88 -5.62 -10.57
CA LEU A 53 -10.89 -6.94 -11.21
C LEU A 53 -12.11 -7.77 -10.76
N GLY A 54 -12.40 -7.79 -9.46
CA GLY A 54 -13.59 -8.41 -8.89
C GLY A 54 -14.89 -7.86 -9.48
N TYR A 55 -15.01 -6.54 -9.59
CA TYR A 55 -16.17 -5.89 -10.20
C TYR A 55 -16.38 -6.32 -11.66
N PHE A 56 -15.30 -6.44 -12.44
CA PHE A 56 -15.38 -6.95 -13.82
C PHE A 56 -15.54 -8.47 -13.91
N GLY A 57 -15.42 -9.20 -12.80
CA GLY A 57 -15.48 -10.67 -12.78
C GLY A 57 -14.18 -11.35 -13.23
N LEU A 58 -13.07 -10.61 -13.24
CA LEU A 58 -11.71 -11.11 -13.47
C LEU A 58 -10.96 -11.35 -12.14
N GLY A 59 -11.66 -11.20 -11.02
CA GLY A 59 -11.13 -11.38 -9.68
C GLY A 59 -11.17 -12.83 -9.21
N LEU A 60 -11.33 -13.00 -7.90
CA LEU A 60 -11.39 -14.30 -7.25
C LEU A 60 -12.68 -15.07 -7.63
N ALA A 61 -12.70 -16.37 -7.37
CA ALA A 61 -13.84 -17.23 -7.68
C ALA A 61 -15.15 -16.74 -7.01
N PRO A 62 -16.33 -17.00 -7.59
CA PRO A 62 -17.61 -16.48 -7.09
C PRO A 62 -17.94 -16.91 -5.66
N GLU A 63 -17.43 -18.06 -5.20
CA GLU A 63 -17.59 -18.51 -3.81
C GLU A 63 -16.76 -17.73 -2.79
N SER A 64 -15.79 -16.93 -3.23
CA SER A 64 -14.92 -16.16 -2.33
C SER A 64 -15.54 -14.80 -2.00
N PRO A 65 -15.48 -14.36 -0.73
CA PRO A 65 -15.98 -13.04 -0.33
C PRO A 65 -15.04 -11.93 -0.83
N ASP A 66 -15.29 -11.45 -2.05
CA ASP A 66 -14.57 -10.34 -2.68
C ASP A 66 -15.41 -9.05 -2.69
N TRP A 67 -14.84 -7.94 -2.22
CA TRP A 67 -15.54 -6.65 -2.15
C TRP A 67 -15.92 -6.11 -3.54
N GLY A 68 -15.11 -6.37 -4.57
CA GLY A 68 -15.41 -5.93 -5.95
C GLY A 68 -16.65 -6.59 -6.52
N THR A 69 -16.74 -7.91 -6.35
CA THR A 69 -17.88 -8.73 -6.75
C THR A 69 -19.13 -8.39 -5.94
N ALA A 70 -18.98 -8.17 -4.62
CA ALA A 70 -20.08 -7.72 -3.77
C ALA A 70 -20.66 -6.36 -4.22
N ILE A 71 -19.81 -5.41 -4.62
CA ILE A 71 -20.24 -4.12 -5.17
C ILE A 71 -20.97 -4.30 -6.51
N LYS A 72 -20.50 -5.21 -7.37
CA LYS A 72 -21.15 -5.54 -8.66
C LYS A 72 -22.54 -6.12 -8.47
N ASP A 73 -22.71 -7.06 -7.55
CA ASP A 73 -24.01 -7.67 -7.32
C ASP A 73 -24.97 -6.68 -6.65
N ALA A 74 -24.46 -5.87 -5.73
CA ALA A 74 -25.25 -4.81 -5.13
C ALA A 74 -25.62 -3.71 -6.13
N SER A 75 -24.78 -3.41 -7.14
CA SER A 75 -25.07 -2.39 -8.15
C SER A 75 -26.26 -2.75 -9.03
N ARG A 76 -26.50 -4.05 -9.27
CA ARG A 76 -27.70 -4.56 -9.95
C ARG A 76 -28.97 -4.34 -9.14
N LEU A 77 -28.86 -4.39 -7.83
CA LEU A 77 -29.96 -4.22 -6.88
C LEU A 77 -30.22 -2.76 -6.52
N LEU A 78 -29.32 -1.82 -6.84
CA LEU A 78 -29.44 -0.39 -6.48
C LEU A 78 -30.78 0.25 -6.86
N ARG A 79 -31.38 -0.17 -7.98
CA ARG A 79 -32.69 0.36 -8.42
C ARG A 79 -33.85 -0.08 -7.52
N SER A 80 -33.71 -1.21 -6.82
CA SER A 80 -34.73 -1.75 -5.92
C SER A 80 -34.37 -1.49 -4.45
N PHE A 81 -33.13 -1.75 -4.05
CA PHE A 81 -32.65 -1.62 -2.68
C PHE A 81 -31.20 -1.14 -2.65
N ILE A 82 -30.95 -0.02 -1.98
CA ILE A 82 -29.61 0.53 -1.80
C ILE A 82 -28.82 -0.13 -0.64
N HIS A 83 -29.54 -0.73 0.32
CA HIS A 83 -28.95 -1.27 1.55
C HIS A 83 -27.86 -2.33 1.32
N PRO A 84 -27.98 -3.24 0.34
CA PRO A 84 -26.93 -4.24 0.06
C PRO A 84 -25.61 -3.65 -0.43
N ALA A 85 -25.65 -2.45 -1.03
CA ALA A 85 -24.46 -1.80 -1.60
C ALA A 85 -23.62 -1.06 -0.54
N LEU A 86 -24.23 -0.65 0.57
CA LEU A 86 -23.56 0.17 1.58
C LEU A 86 -22.42 -0.57 2.30
N PRO A 87 -22.60 -1.80 2.83
CA PRO A 87 -21.54 -2.48 3.58
C PRO A 87 -20.23 -2.69 2.80
N PRO A 88 -20.24 -3.28 1.58
CA PRO A 88 -18.98 -3.54 0.88
C PRO A 88 -18.31 -2.24 0.41
N THR A 89 -19.10 -1.23 0.05
CA THR A 89 -18.57 0.07 -0.41
C THR A 89 -17.93 0.85 0.73
N ILE A 90 -18.58 0.92 1.90
CA ILE A 90 -18.04 1.63 3.07
C ILE A 90 -16.82 0.90 3.63
N ALA A 91 -16.83 -0.44 3.65
CA ALA A 91 -15.68 -1.23 4.09
C ALA A 91 -14.45 -0.97 3.21
N LEU A 92 -14.62 -1.06 1.88
CA LEU A 92 -13.53 -0.80 0.93
C LEU A 92 -13.04 0.65 1.03
N MET A 93 -13.94 1.62 1.09
CA MET A 93 -13.60 3.04 1.22
C MET A 93 -12.82 3.33 2.51
N SER A 94 -13.32 2.87 3.65
CA SER A 94 -12.67 3.12 4.96
C SER A 94 -11.31 2.43 5.06
N PHE A 95 -11.17 1.23 4.50
CA PHE A 95 -9.89 0.51 4.47
C PHE A 95 -8.84 1.23 3.62
N VAL A 96 -9.20 1.63 2.39
CA VAL A 96 -8.28 2.35 1.50
C VAL A 96 -7.91 3.71 2.08
N LEU A 97 -8.87 4.45 2.64
CA LEU A 97 -8.59 5.73 3.30
C LEU A 97 -7.69 5.55 4.53
N GLY A 98 -7.97 4.55 5.37
CA GLY A 98 -7.15 4.25 6.54
C GLY A 98 -5.70 3.93 6.18
N LEU A 99 -5.48 3.13 5.13
CA LEU A 99 -4.14 2.82 4.64
C LEU A 99 -3.42 4.05 4.06
N ASN A 100 -4.12 4.91 3.33
CA ASN A 100 -3.52 6.14 2.81
C ASN A 100 -3.12 7.09 3.95
N LEU A 101 -4.01 7.31 4.92
CA LEU A 101 -3.71 8.15 6.09
C LEU A 101 -2.57 7.57 6.93
N LEU A 102 -2.50 6.25 7.08
CA LEU A 102 -1.39 5.57 7.75
C LEU A 102 -0.08 5.78 7.00
N ALA A 103 -0.08 5.62 5.66
CA ALA A 103 1.09 5.85 4.82
C ALA A 103 1.58 7.30 4.94
N ASP A 104 0.66 8.27 4.91
CA ASP A 104 0.98 9.68 5.07
C ASP A 104 1.55 9.99 6.46
N SER A 105 0.99 9.39 7.52
CA SER A 105 1.52 9.55 8.88
C SER A 105 2.92 8.96 9.05
N LEU A 106 3.16 7.77 8.49
CA LEU A 106 4.47 7.12 8.51
C LEU A 106 5.50 7.90 7.68
N ARG A 107 5.05 8.50 6.57
CA ARG A 107 5.88 9.38 5.74
C ARG A 107 6.30 10.63 6.51
N GLU A 108 5.37 11.26 7.21
CA GLU A 108 5.64 12.43 8.04
C GLU A 108 6.64 12.11 9.17
N GLN A 109 6.49 10.96 9.83
CA GLN A 109 7.45 10.51 10.85
C GLN A 109 8.85 10.26 10.28
N SER A 110 8.93 9.58 9.13
CA SER A 110 10.22 9.31 8.47
C SER A 110 10.95 10.56 7.96
N MET A 111 10.26 11.71 7.82
CA MET A 111 10.86 12.98 7.42
C MET A 111 11.33 13.83 8.61
N LYS A 112 10.85 13.51 9.83
CA LYS A 112 11.24 14.18 11.08
C LYS A 112 12.49 13.59 11.73
N ASP A 113 12.78 12.31 11.45
CA ASP A 113 14.02 11.62 11.81
C ASP A 113 15.15 11.90 10.79
#